data_AF-L9V4V4-F1
#
_entry.id   AF-L9V4V4-F1
#
_cell.length_a   1.000
_cell.length_b   1.000
_cell.length_c   1.000
_cell.angle_alpha   90.00
_cell.angle_beta   90.00
_cell.angle_gamma   90.00
#
_symmetry.space_group_name_H-M   'P 1'
#
loop_
_entity.id
_entity.type
_entity.pdbx_description
1 polymer ?
#
loop_
_entity_poly.entity_id
_entity_poly.type
_entity_poly.pdbx_seq_one_letter_code
_entity_poly.pdbx_strand_id
1 'polypeptide(L)'
;MLAAIVGADRDSYYDVFGADNSAIAITPLSDLRTVNIPTTGLGTDPKQDVTETAGSWRTYKLTYQNTTGDRQLHSYEVLADPAYRIDVALENEEFYDSLREHLVNGTSIYPPSLGKSEYLAVIEDVEVDREPEVQDIDETLDIDSVVPISLSEAVPQGKVTYGVERSPAVMVRESGGRRTTRFDDYVYAQQASNPVRIGEQTDVAPVQVGDRTVVFR
;
A
#
# COMPACT_ATOMS: atom_id res chain seq x y z
N MET A 1 5.65 -2.80 -3.21
CA MET A 1 6.29 -1.90 -4.19
C MET A 1 7.77 -1.70 -3.86
N LEU A 2 8.15 -1.10 -2.73
CA LEU A 2 9.55 -0.79 -2.40
C LEU A 2 10.50 -2.01 -2.46
N ALA A 3 10.12 -3.14 -1.88
CA ALA A 3 10.85 -4.40 -1.99
C ALA A 3 11.07 -4.89 -3.44
N ALA A 4 10.13 -4.59 -4.34
CA ALA A 4 10.23 -4.99 -5.75
C ALA A 4 11.25 -4.11 -6.51
N ILE A 5 11.37 -2.83 -6.14
CA ILE A 5 12.35 -1.91 -6.73
C ILE A 5 13.78 -2.43 -6.53
N VAL A 6 14.09 -2.90 -5.32
CA VAL A 6 15.39 -3.50 -4.97
C VAL A 6 15.49 -4.99 -5.28
N GLY A 7 14.45 -5.58 -5.88
CA GLY A 7 14.41 -7.00 -6.25
C GLY A 7 14.51 -7.99 -5.08
N ALA A 8 14.05 -7.61 -3.89
CA ALA A 8 14.04 -8.49 -2.74
C ALA A 8 13.19 -9.75 -3.00
N ASP A 9 13.70 -10.88 -2.52
CA ASP A 9 12.99 -12.14 -2.61
C ASP A 9 11.62 -12.08 -1.93
N ARG A 10 10.69 -12.91 -2.44
CA ARG A 10 9.38 -13.06 -1.82
C ARG A 10 9.55 -13.43 -0.34
N ASP A 11 8.79 -12.76 0.52
CA ASP A 11 8.75 -12.97 1.95
C ASP A 11 10.05 -12.66 2.71
N SER A 12 11.07 -12.02 2.12
CA SER A 12 12.33 -11.67 2.81
C SER A 12 12.35 -10.31 3.49
N TYR A 13 11.45 -9.42 3.12
CA TYR A 13 11.49 -8.01 3.49
C TYR A 13 10.67 -7.66 4.73
N TYR A 14 10.08 -8.64 5.43
CA TYR A 14 9.24 -8.36 6.60
C TYR A 14 10.01 -7.77 7.77
N ASP A 15 11.26 -8.20 7.98
CA ASP A 15 12.10 -7.66 9.04
C ASP A 15 12.55 -6.22 8.73
N VAL A 16 12.71 -5.89 7.44
CA VAL A 16 13.04 -4.52 6.97
C VAL A 16 11.85 -3.57 7.20
N PHE A 17 10.64 -4.00 6.85
CA PHE A 17 9.42 -3.20 7.00
C PHE A 17 8.65 -3.53 8.28
N GLY A 18 9.37 -3.93 9.33
CA GLY A 18 8.82 -4.19 10.65
C GLY A 18 8.43 -2.87 11.34
N ALA A 19 7.54 -2.96 12.34
CA ALA A 19 7.03 -1.79 13.06
C ALA A 19 8.15 -0.94 13.71
N ASP A 20 9.22 -1.58 14.17
CA ASP A 20 10.33 -0.89 14.84
C ASP A 20 11.48 -0.54 13.89
N ASN A 21 11.41 -0.96 12.61
CA ASN A 21 12.52 -0.88 11.66
C ASN A 21 12.23 -0.01 10.43
N SER A 22 10.98 0.43 10.29
CA SER A 22 10.56 1.27 9.17
C SER A 22 9.49 2.25 9.61
N ALA A 23 9.56 3.45 9.05
CA ALA A 23 8.54 4.47 9.15
C ALA A 23 8.05 4.79 7.73
N ILE A 24 6.74 4.64 7.49
CA ILE A 24 6.13 4.94 6.18
C ILE A 24 4.90 5.83 6.36
N ALA A 25 4.89 6.96 5.66
CA ALA A 25 3.72 7.83 5.54
C ALA A 25 3.27 7.91 4.08
N ILE A 26 1.96 8.02 3.87
CA ILE A 26 1.35 8.08 2.54
C ILE A 26 0.43 9.29 2.49
N THR A 27 0.71 10.24 1.61
CA THR A 27 -0.11 11.44 1.37
C THR A 27 -0.78 11.31 0.00
N PRO A 28 -2.12 11.23 -0.08
CA PRO A 28 -2.83 11.36 -1.35
C PRO A 28 -2.57 12.73 -1.99
N LEU A 29 -2.22 12.74 -3.28
CA LEU A 29 -2.03 13.96 -4.08
C LEU A 29 -3.18 14.20 -5.07
N SER A 30 -4.03 13.19 -5.29
CA SER A 30 -5.24 13.29 -6.10
C SER A 30 -6.46 12.78 -5.33
N ASP A 31 -7.64 13.25 -5.73
CA ASP A 31 -8.89 12.81 -5.14
C ASP A 31 -9.07 11.29 -5.32
N LEU A 32 -9.31 10.60 -4.21
CA LEU A 32 -9.46 9.16 -4.14
C LEU A 32 -10.87 8.75 -4.58
N ARG A 33 -11.02 8.57 -5.90
CA ARG A 33 -12.26 8.12 -6.54
C ARG A 33 -12.15 6.65 -6.96
N THR A 34 -13.17 5.86 -6.62
CA THR A 34 -13.28 4.48 -7.10
C THR A 34 -14.06 4.41 -8.41
N VAL A 35 -13.65 3.50 -9.30
CA VAL A 35 -14.40 3.12 -10.50
C VAL A 35 -14.49 1.60 -10.57
N ASN A 36 -15.61 1.13 -11.10
CA ASN A 36 -15.83 -0.28 -11.29
C ASN A 36 -15.45 -0.69 -12.72
N ILE A 37 -14.50 -1.61 -12.84
CA ILE A 37 -14.07 -2.15 -14.13
C ILE A 37 -14.47 -3.64 -14.17
N PRO A 38 -15.58 -3.98 -14.85
CA PRO A 38 -15.92 -5.37 -15.10
C PRO A 38 -14.93 -5.95 -16.11
N THR A 39 -14.29 -7.04 -15.74
CA THR A 39 -13.31 -7.75 -16.57
C THR A 39 -13.68 -9.22 -16.65
N THR A 40 -13.42 -9.81 -17.81
CA THR A 40 -13.58 -11.24 -18.02
C THR A 40 -12.24 -11.92 -17.78
N GLY A 41 -12.15 -12.72 -16.73
CA GLY A 41 -10.91 -13.40 -16.34
C GLY A 41 -10.97 -14.91 -16.57
N LEU A 42 -9.79 -15.55 -16.63
CA LEU A 42 -9.64 -16.97 -16.39
C LEU A 42 -9.17 -17.13 -14.95
N GLY A 43 -10.02 -17.70 -14.09
CA GLY A 43 -9.60 -18.01 -12.73
C GLY A 43 -8.65 -19.20 -12.71
N THR A 44 -7.75 -19.23 -11.74
CA THR A 44 -6.79 -20.32 -11.54
C THR A 44 -7.18 -21.26 -10.40
N ASP A 45 -8.37 -21.08 -9.81
CA ASP A 45 -8.85 -21.96 -8.75
C ASP A 45 -9.25 -23.31 -9.39
N PRO A 46 -8.59 -24.43 -9.00
CA PRO A 46 -8.85 -25.74 -9.57
C PRO A 46 -10.26 -26.28 -9.29
N LYS A 47 -11.03 -25.62 -8.43
CA LYS A 47 -12.44 -25.95 -8.15
C LYS A 47 -13.43 -25.22 -9.05
N GLN A 48 -12.96 -24.43 -10.02
CA GLN A 48 -13.85 -23.73 -10.94
C GLN A 48 -14.39 -24.67 -12.02
N ASP A 49 -15.64 -24.44 -12.43
CA ASP A 49 -16.37 -25.26 -13.42
C ASP A 49 -15.67 -25.32 -14.80
N VAL A 50 -14.82 -24.34 -15.11
CA VAL A 50 -14.04 -24.26 -16.33
C VAL A 50 -12.68 -24.97 -16.24
N THR A 51 -12.30 -25.52 -15.09
CA THR A 51 -10.99 -26.17 -14.92
C THR A 51 -11.05 -27.66 -15.28
N GLU A 52 -10.32 -28.06 -16.31
CA GLU A 52 -10.13 -29.47 -16.68
C GLU A 52 -8.71 -29.92 -16.33
N THR A 53 -8.60 -31.14 -15.81
CA THR A 53 -7.30 -31.78 -15.56
C THR A 53 -7.18 -33.01 -16.44
N ALA A 54 -6.25 -32.98 -17.40
CA ALA A 54 -5.88 -34.15 -18.18
C ALA A 54 -4.62 -34.80 -17.61
N GLY A 55 -4.57 -36.13 -17.69
CA GLY A 55 -3.45 -36.95 -17.20
C GLY A 55 -3.83 -37.90 -16.07
N SER A 56 -2.92 -38.80 -15.73
CA SER A 56 -3.07 -39.83 -14.68
C SER A 56 -1.92 -39.72 -13.69
N TRP A 57 -1.99 -40.40 -12.54
CA TRP A 57 -0.91 -40.44 -11.54
C TRP A 57 0.43 -40.99 -12.10
N ARG A 58 0.40 -41.64 -13.28
CA ARG A 58 1.58 -42.16 -13.99
C ARG A 58 2.14 -41.22 -15.07
N THR A 59 1.51 -40.07 -15.31
CA THR A 59 1.90 -39.09 -16.35
C THR A 59 1.85 -37.67 -15.80
N TYR A 60 2.41 -36.69 -16.51
CA TYR A 60 2.26 -35.28 -16.14
C TYR A 60 0.78 -34.90 -16.12
N LYS A 61 0.32 -34.38 -14.99
CA LYS A 61 -1.02 -33.78 -14.87
C LYS A 61 -0.93 -32.36 -15.43
N LEU A 62 -1.71 -32.09 -16.45
CA LEU A 62 -1.87 -30.75 -17.01
C LEU A 62 -3.27 -30.26 -16.65
N THR A 63 -3.33 -29.18 -15.89
CA THR A 63 -4.56 -28.47 -15.59
C THR A 63 -4.69 -27.30 -16.57
N TYR A 64 -5.80 -27.24 -17.30
CA TYR A 64 -6.08 -26.19 -18.28
C TYR A 64 -7.52 -25.71 -18.15
N GLN A 65 -7.81 -24.56 -18.75
CA GLN A 65 -9.14 -23.95 -18.71
C GLN A 65 -9.92 -24.33 -19.98
N ASN A 66 -11.11 -24.92 -19.81
CA ASN A 66 -12.06 -25.16 -20.89
C ASN A 66 -12.69 -23.82 -21.31
N THR A 67 -12.38 -23.37 -22.52
CA THR A 67 -12.80 -22.07 -23.05
C THR A 67 -14.18 -22.06 -23.71
N THR A 68 -14.93 -23.17 -23.64
CA THR A 68 -16.26 -23.29 -24.26
C THR A 68 -17.41 -22.96 -23.32
N GLY A 69 -17.15 -22.91 -22.00
CA GLY A 69 -18.11 -22.46 -20.98
C GLY A 69 -18.14 -20.93 -20.80
N ASP A 70 -19.12 -20.45 -20.05
CA ASP A 70 -19.22 -19.04 -19.69
C ASP A 70 -18.03 -18.63 -18.83
N ARG A 71 -17.39 -17.53 -19.23
CA ARG A 71 -16.25 -16.98 -18.48
C ARG A 71 -16.73 -16.22 -17.25
N GLN A 72 -15.90 -16.23 -16.21
CA GLN A 72 -16.17 -15.45 -15.02
C GLN A 72 -16.03 -13.95 -15.32
N LEU A 73 -17.08 -13.21 -14.99
CA LEU A 73 -17.05 -11.75 -14.94
C LEU A 73 -16.67 -11.34 -13.51
N HIS A 74 -15.46 -10.83 -13.36
CA HIS A 74 -15.01 -10.22 -12.12
C HIS A 74 -15.20 -8.72 -12.23
N SER A 75 -15.97 -8.17 -11.29
CA SER A 75 -16.08 -6.74 -11.09
C SER A 75 -14.97 -6.32 -10.13
N TYR A 76 -13.97 -5.60 -10.65
CA TYR A 76 -12.92 -5.02 -9.81
C TYR A 76 -13.25 -3.56 -9.52
N GLU A 77 -13.22 -3.20 -8.25
CA GLU A 77 -13.17 -1.80 -7.83
C GLU A 77 -11.71 -1.35 -7.84
N VAL A 78 -11.42 -0.23 -8.50
CA VAL A 78 -10.08 0.34 -8.61
C VAL A 78 -10.12 1.83 -8.35
N LEU A 79 -9.00 2.40 -7.92
CA LEU A 79 -8.83 3.84 -7.87
C LEU A 79 -8.49 4.38 -9.26
N ALA A 80 -9.10 5.50 -9.63
CA ALA A 80 -8.88 6.09 -10.93
C ALA A 80 -7.97 7.32 -10.84
N ASP A 81 -6.85 7.26 -11.55
CA ASP A 81 -5.76 8.23 -11.55
C ASP A 81 -5.21 8.57 -10.15
N PRO A 82 -4.92 7.56 -9.30
CA PRO A 82 -4.37 7.83 -7.97
C PRO A 82 -2.92 8.34 -8.08
N ALA A 83 -2.61 9.38 -7.31
CA ALA A 83 -1.27 9.91 -7.13
C ALA A 83 -0.98 10.01 -5.62
N TYR A 84 0.24 9.64 -5.23
CA TYR A 84 0.66 9.63 -3.83
C TYR A 84 2.06 10.19 -3.69
N ARG A 85 2.30 10.86 -2.56
CA ARG A 85 3.63 11.08 -2.01
C ARG A 85 3.84 10.06 -0.91
N ILE A 86 4.97 9.36 -0.95
CA ILE A 86 5.32 8.32 0.02
C ILE A 86 6.63 8.74 0.68
N ASP A 87 6.58 8.97 1.98
CA ASP A 87 7.75 9.24 2.80
C ASP A 87 8.18 7.93 3.47
N VAL A 88 9.47 7.60 3.40
CA VAL A 88 10.01 6.32 3.86
C VAL A 88 11.30 6.56 4.62
N ALA A 89 11.40 6.01 5.83
CA ALA A 89 12.64 5.85 6.56
C ALA A 89 12.83 4.38 6.99
N LEU A 90 14.06 3.89 6.95
CA LEU A 90 14.41 2.50 7.22
C LEU A 90 15.65 2.43 8.11
N GLU A 91 15.64 1.55 9.10
CA GLU A 91 16.80 1.26 9.96
C GLU A 91 17.85 0.39 9.24
N ASN A 92 17.44 -0.38 8.23
CA ASN A 92 18.36 -1.22 7.46
C ASN A 92 19.11 -0.37 6.42
N GLU A 93 20.33 0.06 6.76
CA GLU A 93 21.20 0.88 5.91
C GLU A 93 21.47 0.26 4.53
N GLU A 94 21.77 -1.04 4.45
CA GLU A 94 22.05 -1.71 3.16
C GLU A 94 20.84 -1.66 2.22
N PHE A 95 19.65 -1.95 2.76
CA PHE A 95 18.41 -1.89 2.00
C PHE A 95 18.07 -0.45 1.63
N TYR A 96 18.25 0.49 2.55
CA TYR A 96 18.03 1.92 2.31
C TYR A 96 18.91 2.43 1.17
N ASP A 97 20.21 2.15 1.20
CA ASP A 97 21.16 2.60 0.18
C ASP A 97 20.80 2.04 -1.21
N SER A 98 20.46 0.76 -1.28
CA SER A 98 19.99 0.12 -2.53
C SER A 98 18.70 0.75 -3.04
N LEU A 99 17.72 0.97 -2.17
CA LEU A 99 16.46 1.62 -2.53
C LEU A 99 16.70 3.06 -3.01
N ARG A 100 17.52 3.82 -2.28
CA ARG A 100 17.90 5.20 -2.58
C ARG A 100 18.57 5.29 -3.95
N GLU A 101 19.53 4.41 -4.23
CA GLU A 101 20.22 4.37 -5.53
C GLU A 101 19.23 4.14 -6.67
N HIS A 102 18.33 3.16 -6.54
CA HIS A 102 17.33 2.87 -7.55
C HIS A 102 16.37 4.04 -7.78
N LEU A 103 15.86 4.65 -6.70
CA LEU A 103 14.92 5.78 -6.77
C LEU A 103 15.56 7.01 -7.42
N VAL A 104 16.77 7.40 -7.00
CA VAL A 104 17.49 8.57 -7.54
C VAL A 104 17.80 8.37 -9.03
N ASN A 105 18.16 7.14 -9.43
CA ASN A 105 18.47 6.83 -10.82
C ASN A 105 17.23 6.53 -11.67
N GLY A 106 16.02 6.50 -11.09
CA GLY A 106 14.79 6.13 -11.79
C GLY A 106 14.80 4.68 -12.32
N THR A 107 15.49 3.78 -11.63
CA THR A 107 15.62 2.36 -12.02
C THR A 107 14.88 1.45 -11.05
N SER A 108 14.60 0.22 -11.48
CA SER A 108 14.02 -0.83 -10.64
C SER A 108 14.37 -2.21 -11.19
N ILE A 109 14.48 -3.19 -10.31
CA ILE A 109 14.67 -4.60 -10.71
C ILE A 109 13.36 -5.19 -11.22
N TYR A 110 12.26 -4.93 -10.50
CA TYR A 110 10.90 -5.23 -10.96
C TYR A 110 10.09 -3.95 -11.13
N PRO A 111 9.27 -3.84 -12.20
CA PRO A 111 8.44 -2.67 -12.43
C PRO A 111 7.55 -2.35 -11.22
N PRO A 112 7.56 -1.11 -10.71
CA PRO A 112 6.68 -0.73 -9.61
C PRO A 112 5.22 -0.70 -10.08
N SER A 113 4.30 -1.05 -9.17
CA SER A 113 2.87 -1.05 -9.43
C SER A 113 2.06 -0.72 -8.16
N LEU A 114 0.88 -0.14 -8.35
CA LEU A 114 -0.07 0.21 -7.29
C LEU A 114 -1.04 -0.95 -7.04
N GLY A 115 -0.56 -1.94 -6.30
CA GLY A 115 -1.33 -3.12 -5.92
C GLY A 115 -1.11 -4.28 -6.88
N LYS A 116 -1.85 -4.33 -7.98
CA LYS A 116 -1.72 -5.41 -8.98
C LYS A 116 -0.65 -5.09 -10.03
N SER A 117 -0.13 -6.11 -10.71
CA SER A 117 0.90 -5.95 -11.75
C SER A 117 0.41 -5.16 -12.98
N GLU A 118 -0.90 -5.13 -13.21
CA GLU A 118 -1.54 -4.43 -14.32
C GLU A 118 -1.60 -2.91 -14.10
N TYR A 119 -1.44 -2.45 -12.87
CA TYR A 119 -1.52 -1.04 -12.49
C TYR A 119 -0.12 -0.47 -12.24
N LEU A 120 0.67 -0.38 -13.31
CA LEU A 120 2.05 0.13 -13.26
C LEU A 120 2.09 1.53 -12.65
N ALA A 121 3.11 1.78 -11.84
CA ALA A 121 3.36 3.05 -11.20
C ALA A 121 4.51 3.77 -11.90
N VAL A 122 4.42 5.09 -11.98
CA VAL A 122 5.55 5.96 -12.33
C VAL A 122 5.99 6.65 -11.04
N ILE A 123 7.29 6.69 -10.80
CA ILE A 123 7.88 7.34 -9.63
C ILE A 123 8.67 8.56 -10.11
N GLU A 124 8.30 9.72 -9.61
CA GLU A 124 8.85 11.02 -9.98
C GLU A 124 9.11 11.84 -8.71
N ASP A 125 9.77 12.98 -8.84
CA ASP A 125 10.04 13.93 -7.74
C ASP A 125 10.69 13.31 -6.51
N VAL A 126 11.64 12.40 -6.73
CA VAL A 126 12.38 11.72 -5.66
C VAL A 126 13.23 12.73 -4.89
N GLU A 127 13.00 12.79 -3.58
CA GLU A 127 13.83 13.52 -2.64
C GLU A 127 14.43 12.55 -1.63
N VAL A 128 15.66 12.82 -1.21
CA VAL A 128 16.43 11.98 -0.29
C VAL A 128 16.98 12.83 0.84
N ASP A 129 17.40 12.16 1.92
CA ASP A 129 18.13 12.77 3.02
C ASP A 129 17.34 13.94 3.69
N ARG A 130 16.01 13.79 3.79
CA ARG A 130 15.12 14.73 4.49
C ARG A 130 15.06 14.41 5.98
N GLU A 131 15.16 15.43 6.82
CA GLU A 131 15.00 15.31 8.27
C GLU A 131 13.59 15.75 8.68
N PRO A 132 12.79 14.88 9.35
CA PRO A 132 11.48 15.25 9.86
C PRO A 132 11.59 16.04 11.17
N GLU A 133 10.69 17.00 11.37
CA GLU A 133 10.59 17.78 12.62
C GLU A 133 9.33 17.38 13.40
N VAL A 134 9.46 17.02 14.67
CA VAL A 134 8.31 16.66 15.51
C VAL A 134 7.36 17.85 15.69
N GLN A 135 6.06 17.60 15.59
CA GLN A 135 5.02 18.59 15.82
C GLN A 135 4.24 18.25 17.10
N ASP A 136 3.94 19.26 17.89
CA ASP A 136 3.05 19.14 19.05
C ASP A 136 1.58 19.30 18.61
N ILE A 137 0.67 18.62 19.31
CA ILE A 137 -0.77 18.74 19.10
C ILE A 137 -1.34 19.58 20.24
N ASP A 138 -1.57 20.88 20.03
CA ASP A 138 -2.10 21.74 21.08
C ASP A 138 -3.61 21.50 21.33
N GLU A 139 -4.46 21.78 20.33
CA GLU A 139 -5.91 21.53 20.40
C GLU A 139 -6.32 20.55 19.30
N THR A 140 -6.05 20.96 18.06
CA THR A 140 -6.24 20.14 16.87
C THR A 140 -5.11 20.37 15.89
N LEU A 141 -4.73 19.34 15.16
CA LEU A 141 -3.72 19.41 14.11
C LEU A 141 -4.28 18.81 12.82
N ASP A 142 -3.98 19.47 11.70
CA ASP A 142 -4.31 19.00 10.36
C ASP A 142 -3.14 18.14 9.83
N ILE A 143 -3.43 16.91 9.44
CA ILE A 143 -2.46 15.93 8.92
C ILE A 143 -2.73 15.68 7.44
N ASP A 144 -1.71 15.83 6.60
CA ASP A 144 -1.81 15.65 5.15
C ASP A 144 -1.77 14.17 4.75
N SER A 145 -1.09 13.33 5.53
CA SER A 145 -1.03 11.89 5.27
C SER A 145 -2.29 11.16 5.73
N VAL A 146 -2.41 9.90 5.29
CA VAL A 146 -3.28 8.93 5.98
C VAL A 146 -2.84 8.79 7.44
N VAL A 147 -3.79 8.56 8.34
CA VAL A 147 -3.55 8.52 9.79
C VAL A 147 -3.96 7.15 10.35
N PRO A 148 -3.07 6.41 11.04
CA PRO A 148 -3.35 5.08 11.57
C PRO A 148 -4.17 5.14 12.88
N ILE A 149 -5.41 5.62 12.77
CA ILE A 149 -6.35 5.80 13.89
C ILE A 149 -7.73 5.23 13.55
N SER A 150 -8.60 5.09 14.55
CA SER A 150 -10.04 4.90 14.30
C SER A 150 -10.67 6.18 13.77
N LEU A 151 -11.70 6.06 12.93
CA LEU A 151 -12.52 7.20 12.50
C LEU A 151 -13.13 7.99 13.66
N SER A 152 -13.38 7.34 14.80
CA SER A 152 -13.90 8.01 16.01
C SER A 152 -12.91 8.98 16.65
N GLU A 153 -11.62 8.87 16.34
CA GLU A 153 -10.55 9.72 16.86
C GLU A 153 -10.30 10.94 15.95
N ALA A 154 -10.74 10.88 14.69
CA ALA A 154 -10.69 12.02 13.78
C ALA A 154 -11.71 13.10 14.20
N VAL A 155 -11.28 14.36 14.19
CA VAL A 155 -12.13 15.51 14.45
C VAL A 155 -12.95 15.81 13.19
N PRO A 156 -14.30 15.84 13.27
CA PRO A 156 -15.14 16.10 12.11
C PRO A 156 -14.90 17.49 11.51
N GLN A 157 -14.69 17.54 10.19
CA GLN A 157 -14.54 18.77 9.43
C GLN A 157 -15.72 18.93 8.46
N GLY A 158 -16.26 20.14 8.36
CA GLY A 158 -17.33 20.43 7.41
C GLY A 158 -16.86 20.25 5.97
N LYS A 159 -17.65 19.54 5.15
CA LYS A 159 -17.38 19.27 3.72
C LYS A 159 -16.15 18.38 3.43
N VAL A 160 -15.61 17.71 4.44
CA VAL A 160 -14.59 16.68 4.26
C VAL A 160 -15.27 15.31 4.29
N THR A 161 -15.03 14.49 3.27
CA THR A 161 -15.47 13.09 3.29
C THR A 161 -14.29 12.22 3.70
N TYR A 162 -14.41 11.57 4.85
CA TYR A 162 -13.41 10.60 5.30
C TYR A 162 -13.66 9.22 4.70
N GLY A 163 -12.57 8.57 4.28
CA GLY A 163 -12.49 7.15 4.02
C GLY A 163 -11.77 6.43 5.16
N VAL A 164 -12.07 5.15 5.32
CA VAL A 164 -11.39 4.27 6.25
C VAL A 164 -10.99 3.01 5.51
N GLU A 165 -9.74 2.60 5.65
CA GLU A 165 -9.25 1.32 5.13
C GLU A 165 -8.61 0.52 6.25
N ARG A 166 -9.03 -0.74 6.42
CA ARG A 166 -8.40 -1.66 7.36
C ARG A 166 -7.42 -2.54 6.62
N SER A 167 -6.13 -2.39 6.91
CA SER A 167 -5.07 -3.07 6.17
C SER A 167 -4.10 -3.82 7.09
N PRO A 168 -3.51 -4.94 6.63
CA PRO A 168 -2.39 -5.57 7.31
C PRO A 168 -1.25 -4.56 7.50
N ALA A 169 -0.84 -4.33 8.75
CA ALA A 169 0.23 -3.39 9.07
C ALA A 169 1.56 -4.08 9.32
N VAL A 170 1.52 -5.19 10.05
CA VAL A 170 2.72 -5.97 10.39
C VAL A 170 2.50 -7.41 9.97
N MET A 171 3.51 -7.95 9.29
CA MET A 171 3.55 -9.33 8.84
C MET A 171 4.86 -9.97 9.29
N VAL A 172 4.81 -11.28 9.52
CA VAL A 172 6.00 -12.08 9.78
C VAL A 172 6.08 -13.21 8.76
N ARG A 173 7.31 -13.64 8.48
CA ARG A 173 7.55 -14.84 7.68
C ARG A 173 7.08 -16.08 8.45
N GLU A 174 6.39 -16.98 7.77
CA GLU A 174 6.07 -18.33 8.28
C GLU A 174 6.40 -19.39 7.23
N SER A 175 6.44 -20.66 7.64
CA SER A 175 6.71 -21.77 6.72
C SER A 175 5.67 -21.80 5.61
N GLY A 176 6.10 -21.50 4.38
CA GLY A 176 5.24 -21.47 3.20
C GLY A 176 4.60 -20.12 2.87
N GLY A 177 4.95 -19.03 3.57
CA GLY A 177 4.53 -17.67 3.18
C GLY A 177 4.67 -16.63 4.29
N ARG A 178 3.57 -15.92 4.54
CA ARG A 178 3.49 -14.82 5.51
C ARG A 178 2.25 -14.94 6.37
N ARG A 179 2.32 -14.43 7.59
CA ARG A 179 1.16 -14.25 8.48
C ARG A 179 1.08 -12.81 8.95
N THR A 180 -0.11 -12.22 8.84
CA THR A 180 -0.39 -10.91 9.45
C THR A 180 -0.47 -11.04 10.96
N THR A 181 0.29 -10.23 11.68
CA THR A 181 0.28 -10.17 13.15
C THR A 181 -0.53 -8.98 13.66
N ARG A 182 -0.65 -7.91 12.87
CA ARG A 182 -1.38 -6.69 13.23
C ARG A 182 -2.12 -6.11 12.02
N PHE A 183 -3.34 -5.62 12.24
CA PHE A 183 -4.10 -4.81 11.30
C PHE A 183 -4.31 -3.44 11.92
N ASP A 184 -4.09 -2.40 11.12
CA ASP A 184 -4.33 -1.02 11.52
C ASP A 184 -5.48 -0.46 10.67
N ASP A 185 -6.28 0.42 11.27
CA ASP A 185 -7.28 1.21 10.56
C ASP A 185 -6.62 2.51 10.12
N TYR A 186 -6.81 2.89 8.86
CA TYR A 186 -6.25 4.11 8.29
C TYR A 186 -7.38 5.05 7.90
N VAL A 187 -7.40 6.24 8.50
CA VAL A 187 -8.31 7.33 8.15
C VAL A 187 -7.62 8.23 7.15
N TYR A 188 -8.37 8.65 6.12
CA TYR A 188 -7.90 9.57 5.09
C TYR A 188 -9.04 10.45 4.60
N ALA A 189 -8.73 11.65 4.11
CA ALA A 189 -9.69 12.45 3.37
C ALA A 189 -9.76 11.97 1.91
N GLN A 190 -10.97 11.90 1.34
CA GLN A 190 -11.14 11.50 -0.06
C GLN A 190 -10.68 12.58 -1.04
N GLN A 191 -10.75 13.86 -0.66
CA GLN A 191 -10.22 14.96 -1.47
C GLN A 191 -8.79 15.26 -1.03
N ALA A 192 -7.85 15.27 -1.96
CA ALA A 192 -6.42 15.42 -1.62
C ALA A 192 -6.08 16.79 -1.02
N SER A 193 -6.90 17.80 -1.26
CA SER A 193 -6.74 19.14 -0.67
C SER A 193 -7.21 19.25 0.78
N ASN A 194 -7.87 18.22 1.30
CA ASN A 194 -8.38 18.22 2.66
C ASN A 194 -7.47 17.37 3.56
N PRO A 195 -7.01 17.90 4.71
CA PRO A 195 -6.27 17.10 5.68
C PRO A 195 -7.22 16.22 6.51
N VAL A 196 -6.64 15.29 7.27
CA VAL A 196 -7.30 14.63 8.39
C VAL A 196 -7.02 15.44 9.65
N ARG A 197 -8.06 15.94 10.32
CA ARG A 197 -7.89 16.62 11.60
C ARG A 197 -7.91 15.64 12.76
N ILE A 198 -6.93 15.78 13.65
CA ILE A 198 -6.82 15.03 14.90
C ILE A 198 -6.83 15.98 16.09
N GLY A 199 -7.13 15.46 17.29
CA GLY A 199 -7.09 16.23 18.55
C GLY A 199 -5.93 15.81 19.46
N GLU A 200 -5.64 16.61 20.49
CA GLU A 200 -4.55 16.39 21.47
C GLU A 200 -4.54 14.99 22.10
N GLN A 201 -5.71 14.36 22.27
CA GLN A 201 -5.84 13.04 22.91
C GLN A 201 -5.50 11.86 21.98
N THR A 202 -5.11 12.13 20.74
CA THR A 202 -4.82 11.09 19.73
C THR A 202 -3.41 10.56 19.92
N ASP A 203 -3.26 9.24 20.07
CA ASP A 203 -1.96 8.59 20.30
C ASP A 203 -1.17 8.42 18.99
N VAL A 204 -0.70 9.54 18.43
CA VAL A 204 0.14 9.59 17.23
C VAL A 204 1.26 10.61 17.40
N ALA A 205 2.37 10.41 16.68
CA ALA A 205 3.49 11.34 16.62
C ALA A 205 3.54 12.02 15.25
N PRO A 206 2.85 13.17 15.08
CA PRO A 206 2.91 13.91 13.83
C PRO A 206 4.28 14.57 13.67
N VAL A 207 4.74 14.60 12.44
CA VAL A 207 6.01 15.23 12.07
C VAL A 207 5.86 16.01 10.78
N GLN A 208 6.64 17.07 10.65
CA GLN A 208 6.72 17.89 9.46
C GLN A 208 7.83 17.37 8.54
N VAL A 209 7.49 17.09 7.29
CA VAL A 209 8.41 16.70 6.21
C VAL A 209 8.24 17.68 5.07
N GLY A 210 9.14 18.67 5.02
CA GLY A 210 8.99 19.80 4.09
C GLY A 210 7.83 20.69 4.50
N ASP A 211 6.85 20.87 3.62
CA ASP A 211 5.65 21.66 3.85
C ASP A 211 4.44 20.83 4.34
N ARG A 212 4.60 19.50 4.47
CA ARG A 212 3.53 18.57 4.84
C ARG A 212 3.68 18.09 6.28
N THR A 213 2.56 17.97 6.97
CA THR A 213 2.47 17.29 8.27
C THR A 213 1.99 15.86 8.04
N VAL A 214 2.79 14.89 8.46
CA VAL A 214 2.53 13.47 8.23
C VAL A 214 2.60 12.67 9.53
N VAL A 215 1.95 11.52 9.54
CA VAL A 215 2.08 10.52 10.61
C VAL A 215 2.71 9.28 9.99
N PHE A 216 3.86 8.90 10.52
CA PHE A 216 4.51 7.64 10.19
C PHE A 216 3.83 6.51 10.98
N ARG A 217 3.65 5.37 10.31
CA ARG A 217 3.30 4.09 10.96
C ARG A 217 4.52 3.27 11.28
#